data_AF-A0A955KU60-F1
#
_entry.id   AF-A0A955KU60-F1
#
_cell.length_a   1.000
_cell.length_b   1.000
_cell.length_c   1.000
_cell.angle_alpha   90.00
_cell.angle_beta   90.00
_cell.angle_gamma   90.00
#
_symmetry.space_group_name_H-M   'P 1'
#
loop_
_entity.id
_entity.type
_entity.pdbx_description
1 polymer ?
#
loop_
_entity_poly.entity_id
_entity_poly.type
_entity_poly.pdbx_seq_one_letter_code
_entity_poly.pdbx_strand_id
1 'polypeptide(L)'
;MKFALEGKQKFIAIAAVAVMFAGCTADSDSTLTPNSTVQGTETMSVIPPETIELTETEQAAISGALELNDPSYCQKITAEEARQFCITTLNDRQLNEEALKNGDAASCAGLSTQDLQDACRIQVEVQQQRQQAQEDLQDNLYLSDEIGVAGDISRCSAEIADPTVIAQCELNILVNQAIQERSPAACSQATTQETQEKCREDYEVLTTPPPGGPGDAPLEG
;
A
#
# COMPACT_ATOMS: atom_id res chain seq x y z
N MET A 1 8.93 -12.49 -48.95
CA MET A 1 10.03 -11.49 -49.02
C MET A 1 10.74 -11.53 -47.67
N LYS A 2 12.03 -11.89 -47.65
CA LYS A 2 12.88 -12.00 -46.46
C LYS A 2 13.81 -10.78 -46.41
N PHE A 3 13.85 -10.09 -45.29
CA PHE A 3 14.95 -9.18 -44.90
C PHE A 3 15.29 -9.57 -43.45
N ALA A 4 16.35 -10.37 -43.25
CA ALA A 4 17.74 -9.94 -43.06
C ALA A 4 17.93 -9.25 -41.68
N LEU A 5 18.01 -10.09 -40.65
CA LEU A 5 18.67 -9.79 -39.38
C LEU A 5 20.18 -9.81 -39.63
N GLU A 6 20.85 -8.68 -39.47
CA GLU A 6 22.29 -8.61 -39.20
C GLU A 6 22.64 -7.19 -38.71
N GLY A 7 23.20 -7.07 -37.51
CA GLY A 7 23.95 -5.87 -37.16
C GLY A 7 23.90 -5.39 -35.71
N LYS A 8 24.77 -5.98 -34.89
CA LYS A 8 25.44 -5.39 -33.71
C LYS A 8 24.66 -5.34 -32.39
N GLN A 9 24.92 -6.38 -31.60
CA GLN A 9 25.06 -6.33 -30.15
C GLN A 9 25.71 -5.02 -29.67
N LYS A 10 24.96 -4.25 -28.89
CA LYS A 10 25.42 -3.69 -27.61
C LYS A 10 24.23 -3.79 -26.66
N PHE A 11 24.14 -4.91 -25.94
CA PHE A 11 23.38 -4.97 -24.71
C PHE A 11 24.06 -4.03 -23.72
N ILE A 12 23.60 -2.79 -23.63
CA ILE A 12 23.79 -2.03 -22.41
C ILE A 12 22.76 -2.63 -21.47
N ALA A 13 23.22 -3.53 -20.61
CA ALA A 13 22.48 -3.90 -19.42
C ALA A 13 22.32 -2.61 -18.61
N ILE A 14 21.18 -1.94 -18.78
CA ILE A 14 20.78 -0.87 -17.89
C ILE A 14 20.38 -1.59 -16.62
N ALA A 15 21.32 -1.67 -15.69
CA ALA A 15 21.04 -2.07 -14.33
C ALA A 15 19.89 -1.18 -13.85
N ALA A 16 18.76 -1.79 -13.52
CA ALA A 16 17.71 -1.16 -12.76
C ALA A 16 18.36 -0.59 -11.49
N VAL A 17 18.59 0.72 -11.47
CA VAL A 17 19.09 1.40 -10.28
C VAL A 17 17.89 1.53 -9.36
N ALA A 18 17.69 0.52 -8.52
CA ALA A 18 16.92 0.65 -7.31
C ALA A 18 17.66 1.63 -6.39
N VAL A 19 17.36 2.94 -6.50
CA VAL A 19 17.77 3.92 -5.51
C VAL A 19 16.82 3.76 -4.32
N MET A 20 17.25 2.96 -3.34
CA MET A 20 16.74 3.06 -1.98
C MET A 20 17.31 4.33 -1.36
N PHE A 21 16.47 5.33 -1.07
CA PHE A 21 16.69 6.27 0.03
C PHE A 21 15.30 6.73 0.49
N ALA A 22 14.77 6.25 1.64
CA ALA A 22 15.19 6.58 3.00
C ALA A 22 15.22 8.10 3.24
N GLY A 23 14.03 8.66 3.44
CA GLY A 23 13.81 10.08 3.71
C GLY A 23 12.45 10.36 4.37
N CYS A 24 11.96 9.46 5.22
CA CYS A 24 10.96 9.81 6.24
C CYS A 24 11.59 9.55 7.60
N THR A 25 12.09 10.60 8.25
CA THR A 25 12.29 10.60 9.69
C THR A 25 10.91 10.67 10.35
N ALA A 26 10.29 9.51 10.51
CA ALA A 26 9.39 9.27 11.62
C ALA A 26 10.05 8.15 12.43
N ASP A 27 10.48 8.48 13.64
CA ASP A 27 10.79 7.49 14.67
C ASP A 27 9.67 6.44 14.70
N SER A 28 10.01 5.19 14.36
CA SER A 28 9.52 3.97 15.01
C SER A 28 10.09 2.73 14.30
N ASP A 29 10.98 2.07 15.01
CA ASP A 29 11.37 0.67 14.89
C ASP A 29 10.20 -0.23 14.44
N SER A 30 10.30 -0.87 13.26
CA SER A 30 9.55 -2.10 12.94
C SER A 30 10.05 -2.77 11.66
N THR A 31 10.56 -3.97 11.87
CA THR A 31 10.92 -4.98 10.88
C THR A 31 9.71 -5.41 10.05
N LEU A 32 9.73 -5.12 8.75
CA LEU A 32 8.73 -5.59 7.79
C LEU A 32 8.90 -7.09 7.53
N THR A 33 8.09 -7.91 8.19
CA THR A 33 7.62 -9.18 7.66
C THR A 33 6.28 -8.95 6.97
N PRO A 34 5.99 -9.56 5.79
CA PRO A 34 4.69 -9.46 5.18
C PRO A 34 3.77 -10.45 5.90
N ASN A 35 3.20 -10.04 7.02
CA ASN A 35 2.06 -10.73 7.60
C ASN A 35 0.86 -9.79 7.52
N SER A 36 0.13 -9.89 6.41
CA SER A 36 -1.24 -9.38 6.33
C SER A 36 -2.11 -10.19 7.29
N THR A 37 -2.12 -9.76 8.54
CA THR A 37 -3.25 -10.00 9.43
C THR A 37 -3.68 -8.61 9.88
N VAL A 38 -4.68 -8.04 9.20
CA VAL A 38 -5.51 -6.99 9.80
C VAL A 38 -6.26 -7.68 10.95
N GLN A 39 -5.58 -7.81 12.08
CA GLN A 39 -6.13 -8.30 13.33
C GLN A 39 -6.78 -7.08 14.00
N GLY A 40 -7.87 -6.60 13.39
CA GLY A 40 -8.85 -5.81 14.09
C GLY A 40 -9.71 -6.73 14.95
N THR A 41 -9.10 -7.40 15.93
CA THR A 41 -9.85 -7.98 17.06
C THR A 41 -10.20 -6.84 18.02
N GLU A 42 -10.94 -5.85 17.54
CA GLU A 42 -11.81 -5.13 18.46
C GLU A 42 -12.92 -6.11 18.76
N THR A 43 -12.78 -6.79 19.90
CA THR A 43 -13.90 -7.48 20.53
C THR A 43 -15.02 -6.47 20.62
N MET A 44 -16.02 -6.54 19.73
CA MET A 44 -17.29 -5.90 19.95
C MET A 44 -17.74 -6.39 21.34
N SER A 45 -17.67 -5.50 22.33
CA SER A 45 -18.20 -5.78 23.66
C SER A 45 -19.71 -5.76 23.52
N VAL A 46 -20.25 -6.91 23.14
CA VAL A 46 -21.68 -7.11 22.98
C VAL A 46 -22.25 -7.28 24.38
N ILE A 47 -22.58 -6.16 25.01
CA ILE A 47 -23.25 -6.14 26.31
C ILE A 47 -24.71 -6.52 26.05
N PRO A 48 -25.24 -7.60 26.65
CA PRO A 48 -26.66 -7.90 26.58
C PRO A 48 -27.47 -6.71 27.12
N PRO A 49 -28.64 -6.40 26.54
CA PRO A 49 -29.43 -5.27 27.01
C PRO A 49 -29.71 -5.40 28.51
N GLU A 50 -29.59 -4.29 29.26
CA GLU A 50 -29.68 -4.22 30.73
C GLU A 50 -30.98 -4.79 31.33
N THR A 51 -31.97 -5.12 30.49
CA THR A 51 -33.27 -5.65 30.87
C THR A 51 -33.34 -7.18 30.92
N ILE A 52 -32.32 -7.90 30.45
CA ILE A 52 -32.32 -9.36 30.45
C ILE A 52 -31.54 -9.88 31.67
N GLU A 53 -32.24 -10.44 32.66
CA GLU A 53 -31.60 -11.20 33.73
C GLU A 53 -31.03 -12.51 33.15
N LEU A 54 -29.72 -12.54 32.93
CA LEU A 54 -29.02 -13.72 32.45
C LEU A 54 -28.46 -14.52 33.61
N THR A 55 -28.62 -15.84 33.54
CA THR A 55 -27.86 -16.75 34.41
C THR A 55 -26.40 -16.84 33.96
N GLU A 56 -25.49 -17.23 34.86
CA GLU A 56 -24.08 -17.47 34.51
C GLU A 56 -23.91 -18.48 33.36
N THR A 57 -24.81 -19.47 33.28
CA THR A 57 -24.81 -20.48 32.21
C THR A 57 -25.19 -19.87 30.86
N GLU A 58 -26.14 -18.93 30.84
CA GLU A 58 -26.55 -18.23 29.61
C GLU A 58 -25.49 -17.24 29.14
N GLN A 59 -24.84 -16.52 30.06
CA GLN A 59 -23.67 -15.70 29.72
C GLN A 59 -22.54 -16.55 29.10
N ALA A 60 -22.23 -17.71 29.70
CA ALA A 60 -21.23 -18.62 29.13
C ALA A 60 -21.65 -19.16 27.75
N ALA A 61 -22.95 -19.40 27.54
CA ALA A 61 -23.48 -19.80 26.25
C ALA A 61 -23.36 -18.69 25.19
N ILE A 62 -23.66 -17.44 25.53
CA ILE A 62 -23.47 -16.29 24.64
C ILE A 62 -21.99 -16.11 24.31
N SER A 63 -21.10 -16.13 25.31
CA SER A 63 -19.65 -16.00 25.08
C SER A 63 -19.14 -17.13 24.18
N GLY A 64 -19.52 -18.38 24.48
CA GLY A 64 -19.12 -19.54 23.68
C GLY A 64 -19.64 -19.48 22.25
N ALA A 65 -20.88 -19.00 22.05
CA ALA A 65 -21.44 -18.77 20.73
C ALA A 65 -20.57 -17.78 19.93
N LEU A 66 -20.26 -16.62 20.52
CA LEU A 66 -19.49 -15.56 19.86
C LEU A 66 -18.02 -15.96 19.63
N GLU A 67 -17.34 -16.52 20.62
CA GLU A 67 -15.93 -16.91 20.50
C GLU A 67 -15.71 -18.00 19.46
N LEU A 68 -16.61 -19.00 19.41
CA LEU A 68 -16.49 -20.15 18.51
C LEU A 68 -17.26 -19.97 17.20
N ASN A 69 -18.03 -18.88 17.05
CA ASN A 69 -18.95 -18.64 15.95
C ASN A 69 -19.90 -19.84 15.72
N ASP A 70 -20.41 -20.43 16.80
CA ASP A 70 -21.25 -21.64 16.76
C ASP A 70 -22.67 -21.37 17.30
N PRO A 71 -23.70 -21.36 16.44
CA PRO A 71 -25.08 -21.09 16.84
C PRO A 71 -25.68 -22.18 17.74
N SER A 72 -25.06 -23.37 17.84
CA SER A 72 -25.50 -24.43 18.74
C SER A 72 -25.43 -24.01 20.21
N TYR A 73 -24.56 -23.06 20.57
CA TYR A 73 -24.46 -22.53 21.92
C TYR A 73 -25.65 -21.62 22.26
N CYS A 74 -26.20 -20.86 21.30
CA CYS A 74 -27.40 -20.08 21.54
C CYS A 74 -28.61 -20.96 21.89
N GLN A 75 -28.67 -22.20 21.39
CA GLN A 75 -29.76 -23.15 21.72
C GLN A 75 -29.76 -23.60 23.18
N LYS A 76 -28.66 -23.40 23.92
CA LYS A 76 -28.53 -23.72 25.34
C LYS A 76 -29.17 -22.65 26.25
N ILE A 77 -29.56 -21.51 25.68
CA ILE A 77 -30.17 -20.38 26.39
C ILE A 77 -31.67 -20.63 26.51
N THR A 78 -32.19 -20.54 27.74
CA THR A 78 -33.59 -20.84 28.04
C THR A 78 -34.47 -19.59 27.95
N ALA A 79 -33.94 -18.42 28.30
CA ALA A 79 -34.64 -17.15 28.10
C ALA A 79 -34.74 -16.81 26.59
N GLU A 80 -35.97 -16.65 26.09
CA GLU A 80 -36.22 -16.39 24.67
C GLU A 80 -35.49 -15.14 24.17
N GLU A 81 -35.60 -14.03 24.92
CA GLU A 81 -34.99 -12.75 24.55
C GLU A 81 -33.47 -12.85 24.49
N ALA A 82 -32.85 -13.54 25.45
CA ALA A 82 -31.41 -13.80 25.47
C ALA A 82 -30.97 -14.69 24.30
N ARG A 83 -31.78 -15.70 23.95
CA ARG A 83 -31.51 -16.58 22.82
C ARG A 83 -31.59 -15.83 21.49
N GLN A 84 -32.63 -15.02 21.30
CA GLN A 84 -32.78 -14.20 20.10
C GLN A 84 -31.63 -13.20 19.99
N PHE A 85 -31.24 -12.56 21.08
CA PHE A 85 -30.06 -11.70 21.12
C PHE A 85 -28.78 -12.41 20.68
N CYS A 86 -28.52 -13.62 21.20
CA CYS A 86 -27.39 -14.45 20.82
C CYS A 86 -27.39 -14.76 19.31
N ILE A 87 -28.53 -15.19 18.77
CA ILE A 87 -28.69 -15.53 17.34
C ILE A 87 -28.47 -14.30 16.46
N THR A 88 -29.12 -13.18 16.78
CA THR A 88 -29.01 -11.93 16.02
C THR A 88 -27.57 -11.43 16.03
N THR A 89 -26.90 -11.43 17.18
CA THR A 89 -25.50 -10.99 17.29
C THR A 89 -24.57 -11.86 16.44
N LEU A 90 -24.77 -13.19 16.45
CA LEU A 90 -23.98 -14.09 15.62
C LEU A 90 -24.20 -13.81 14.12
N ASN A 91 -25.44 -13.63 13.71
CA ASN A 91 -25.77 -13.32 12.32
C ASN A 91 -25.17 -11.97 11.90
N ASP A 92 -25.27 -10.95 12.75
CA ASP A 92 -24.68 -9.63 12.50
C ASP A 92 -23.17 -9.73 12.32
N ARG A 93 -22.50 -10.49 13.18
CA ARG A 93 -21.06 -10.70 13.07
C ARG A 93 -20.69 -11.38 11.75
N GLN A 94 -21.41 -12.44 11.37
CA GLN A 94 -21.15 -13.15 10.12
C GLN A 94 -21.38 -12.25 8.90
N LEU A 95 -22.47 -11.50 8.90
CA LEU A 95 -22.80 -10.58 7.81
C LEU A 95 -21.78 -9.44 7.72
N ASN A 96 -21.34 -8.89 8.85
CA ASN A 96 -20.31 -7.86 8.90
C ASN A 96 -18.96 -8.41 8.38
N GLU A 97 -18.53 -9.58 8.84
CA GLU A 97 -17.31 -10.24 8.35
C GLU A 97 -17.36 -10.50 6.84
N GLU A 98 -18.50 -10.95 6.32
CA GLU A 98 -18.70 -11.17 4.88
C GLU A 98 -18.71 -9.87 4.07
N ALA A 99 -19.40 -8.83 4.55
CA ALA A 99 -19.45 -7.52 3.93
C ALA A 99 -18.04 -6.91 3.83
N LEU A 100 -17.25 -6.97 4.89
CA LEU A 100 -15.85 -6.49 4.91
C LEU A 100 -14.95 -7.31 3.99
N LYS A 101 -15.10 -8.64 4.00
CA LYS A 101 -14.30 -9.52 3.14
C LYS A 101 -14.56 -9.27 1.66
N ASN A 102 -15.82 -9.05 1.29
CA ASN A 102 -16.23 -8.86 -0.11
C ASN A 102 -16.21 -7.39 -0.53
N GLY A 103 -16.01 -6.46 0.41
CA GLY A 103 -16.15 -5.03 0.16
C GLY A 103 -17.57 -4.64 -0.26
N ASP A 104 -18.61 -5.29 0.28
CA ASP A 104 -20.01 -5.03 -0.08
C ASP A 104 -20.72 -4.17 0.96
N ALA A 105 -20.75 -2.85 0.72
CA ALA A 105 -21.41 -1.90 1.60
C ALA A 105 -22.93 -2.08 1.65
N ALA A 106 -23.55 -2.68 0.63
CA ALA A 106 -24.99 -2.91 0.62
C ALA A 106 -25.38 -4.03 1.60
N SER A 107 -24.52 -5.04 1.75
CA SER A 107 -24.71 -6.12 2.73
C SER A 107 -24.74 -5.61 4.18
N CYS A 108 -24.09 -4.48 4.48
CA CYS A 108 -24.14 -3.86 5.81
C CYS A 108 -25.56 -3.48 6.25
N ALA A 109 -26.51 -3.22 5.33
CA ALA A 109 -27.89 -2.86 5.67
C ALA A 109 -28.68 -4.00 6.35
N GLY A 110 -28.19 -5.23 6.29
CA GLY A 110 -28.82 -6.38 6.96
C GLY A 110 -28.47 -6.51 8.45
N LEU A 111 -27.58 -5.67 9.00
CA LEU A 111 -27.21 -5.69 10.42
C LEU A 111 -28.36 -5.17 11.30
N SER A 112 -28.46 -5.71 12.51
CA SER A 112 -29.64 -5.52 13.36
C SER A 112 -29.82 -4.10 13.92
N THR A 113 -28.75 -3.31 14.03
CA THR A 113 -28.81 -1.94 14.57
C THR A 113 -28.22 -0.92 13.59
N GLN A 114 -28.76 0.30 13.62
CA GLN A 114 -28.28 1.40 12.76
C GLN A 114 -26.78 1.68 12.99
N ASP A 115 -26.32 1.67 14.24
CA ASP A 115 -24.91 1.91 14.57
C ASP A 115 -23.99 0.85 13.95
N LEU A 116 -24.41 -0.43 13.94
CA LEU A 116 -23.66 -1.51 13.28
C LEU A 116 -23.67 -1.35 11.76
N GLN A 117 -24.82 -0.98 11.17
CA GLN A 117 -24.94 -0.73 9.74
C GLN A 117 -23.98 0.40 9.29
N ASP A 118 -23.96 1.51 10.04
CA ASP A 118 -23.10 2.66 9.72
C ASP A 118 -21.62 2.34 9.94
N ALA A 119 -21.26 1.65 11.03
CA ALA A 119 -19.88 1.22 11.27
C ALA A 119 -19.36 0.28 10.18
N CYS A 120 -20.16 -0.72 9.79
CA CYS A 120 -19.82 -1.64 8.69
C CYS A 120 -19.61 -0.89 7.38
N ARG A 121 -20.54 0.03 7.02
CA ARG A 121 -20.44 0.81 5.77
C ARG A 121 -19.15 1.62 5.71
N ILE A 122 -18.83 2.34 6.79
CA ILE A 122 -17.60 3.14 6.88
C ILE A 122 -16.36 2.26 6.73
N GLN A 123 -16.33 1.09 7.39
CA GLN A 123 -15.20 0.18 7.29
C GLN A 123 -15.01 -0.35 5.87
N VAL A 124 -16.10 -0.72 5.18
CA VAL A 124 -16.06 -1.15 3.77
C VAL A 124 -15.56 -0.01 2.87
N GLU A 125 -16.11 1.20 3.01
CA GLU A 125 -15.72 2.36 2.20
C GLU A 125 -14.23 2.71 2.38
N VAL A 126 -13.72 2.69 3.62
CA VAL A 126 -12.30 2.94 3.91
C VAL A 126 -11.42 1.85 3.30
N GLN A 127 -11.83 0.59 3.36
CA GLN A 127 -11.08 -0.51 2.76
C GLN A 127 -11.01 -0.39 1.24
N GLN A 128 -12.13 -0.07 0.59
CA GLN A 128 -12.19 0.18 -0.85
C GLN A 128 -11.30 1.37 -1.25
N GLN A 129 -11.36 2.49 -0.52
CA GLN A 129 -10.50 3.65 -0.80
C GLN A 129 -9.02 3.30 -0.67
N ARG A 130 -8.63 2.48 0.31
CA ARG A 130 -7.24 2.04 0.46
C ARG A 130 -6.79 1.14 -0.68
N GLN A 131 -7.65 0.24 -1.16
CA GLN A 131 -7.35 -0.59 -2.32
C GLN A 131 -7.19 0.26 -3.57
N GLN A 132 -8.14 1.17 -3.83
CA GLN A 132 -8.06 2.09 -4.96
C GLN A 132 -6.77 2.93 -4.92
N ALA A 133 -6.43 3.50 -3.76
CA ALA A 133 -5.22 4.30 -3.62
C ALA A 133 -3.93 3.48 -3.85
N GLN A 134 -3.93 2.18 -3.51
CA GLN A 134 -2.81 1.28 -3.81
C GLN A 134 -2.71 0.97 -5.30
N GLU A 135 -3.84 0.72 -5.96
CA GLU A 135 -3.89 0.50 -7.42
C GLU A 135 -3.46 1.77 -8.17
N ASP A 136 -3.99 2.94 -7.80
CA ASP A 136 -3.64 4.22 -8.40
C ASP A 136 -2.14 4.51 -8.24
N LEU A 137 -1.55 4.21 -7.08
CA LEU A 137 -0.11 4.34 -6.86
C LEU A 137 0.67 3.39 -7.76
N GLN A 138 0.24 2.13 -7.88
CA GLN A 138 0.90 1.14 -8.73
C GLN A 138 0.86 1.53 -10.21
N ASP A 139 -0.29 2.01 -10.69
CA ASP A 139 -0.46 2.50 -12.06
C ASP A 139 0.41 3.73 -12.33
N ASN A 140 0.46 4.68 -11.39
CA ASN A 140 1.34 5.86 -11.48
C ASN A 140 2.83 5.45 -11.54
N LEU A 141 3.25 4.44 -10.76
CA LEU A 141 4.62 3.93 -10.79
C LEU A 141 4.96 3.22 -12.11
N TYR A 142 4.03 2.43 -12.65
CA TYR A 142 4.20 1.79 -13.96
C TYR A 142 4.33 2.83 -15.08
N LEU A 143 3.46 3.83 -15.07
CA LEU A 143 3.48 4.93 -16.03
C LEU A 143 4.77 5.76 -15.94
N SER A 144 5.24 6.03 -14.72
CA SER A 144 6.53 6.69 -14.46
C SER A 144 7.70 5.94 -15.11
N ASP A 145 7.73 4.61 -15.01
CA ASP A 145 8.78 3.79 -15.66
C ASP A 145 8.69 3.87 -17.19
N GLU A 146 7.49 3.77 -17.77
CA GLU A 146 7.29 3.88 -19.21
C GLU A 146 7.75 5.26 -19.74
N ILE A 147 7.36 6.34 -19.07
CA ILE A 147 7.78 7.71 -19.40
C ILE A 147 9.30 7.85 -19.23
N GLY A 148 9.85 7.28 -18.16
CA GLY A 148 11.29 7.23 -17.88
C GLY A 148 12.09 6.60 -19.02
N VAL A 149 11.63 5.47 -19.56
CA VAL A 149 12.24 4.79 -20.71
C VAL A 149 12.15 5.63 -21.99
N ALA A 150 11.03 6.34 -22.19
CA ALA A 150 10.86 7.24 -23.32
C ALA A 150 11.69 8.53 -23.21
N GLY A 151 12.06 8.93 -21.99
CA GLY A 151 12.82 10.14 -21.70
C GLY A 151 12.02 11.43 -21.90
N ASP A 152 10.68 11.38 -21.85
CA ASP A 152 9.81 12.52 -22.10
C ASP A 152 9.30 13.16 -20.79
N ILE A 153 10.06 14.10 -20.26
CA ILE A 153 9.77 14.82 -19.01
C ILE A 153 8.38 15.47 -19.03
N SER A 154 7.92 15.94 -20.20
CA SER A 154 6.64 16.63 -20.30
C SER A 154 5.45 15.72 -19.98
N ARG A 155 5.60 14.40 -20.16
CA ARG A 155 4.57 13.43 -19.82
C ARG A 155 4.44 13.20 -18.32
N CYS A 156 5.50 13.40 -17.53
CA CYS A 156 5.46 13.15 -16.08
C CYS A 156 4.34 13.95 -15.41
N SER A 157 4.26 15.26 -15.61
CA SER A 157 3.20 16.10 -15.02
C SER A 157 1.88 16.12 -15.81
N ALA A 158 1.87 15.61 -17.04
CA ALA A 158 0.67 15.54 -17.87
C ALA A 158 -0.17 14.27 -17.62
N GLU A 159 0.47 13.16 -17.26
CA GLU A 159 -0.17 11.84 -17.18
C GLU A 159 -0.16 11.21 -15.78
N ILE A 160 0.71 11.66 -14.87
CA ILE A 160 0.77 11.17 -13.48
C ILE A 160 0.03 12.15 -12.57
N ALA A 161 -0.84 11.64 -11.69
CA ALA A 161 -1.60 12.47 -10.76
C ALA A 161 -0.88 12.75 -9.44
N ASP A 162 -0.08 11.80 -8.95
CA ASP A 162 0.61 11.91 -7.67
C ASP A 162 1.86 12.82 -7.77
N PRO A 163 1.95 13.91 -7.00
CA PRO A 163 3.06 14.86 -7.08
C PRO A 163 4.42 14.28 -6.68
N THR A 164 4.42 13.28 -5.79
CA THR A 164 5.64 12.56 -5.38
C THR A 164 6.14 11.71 -6.53
N VAL A 165 5.23 11.00 -7.21
CA VAL A 165 5.59 10.17 -8.36
C VAL A 165 6.01 11.03 -9.55
N ILE A 166 5.39 12.20 -9.75
CA ILE A 166 5.83 13.20 -10.75
C ILE A 166 7.28 13.60 -10.49
N ALA A 167 7.62 14.03 -9.27
CA ALA A 167 8.97 14.47 -8.93
C ALA A 167 10.01 13.35 -9.16
N GLN A 168 9.66 12.11 -8.83
CA GLN A 168 10.51 10.94 -9.07
C GLN A 168 10.69 10.63 -10.57
N CYS A 169 9.62 10.72 -11.35
CA CYS A 169 9.65 10.55 -12.81
C CYS A 169 10.63 11.53 -13.46
N GLU A 170 10.49 12.81 -13.13
CA GLU A 170 11.37 13.86 -13.64
C GLU A 170 12.83 13.62 -13.24
N LEU A 171 13.07 13.31 -11.95
CA LEU A 171 14.40 13.04 -11.42
C LEU A 171 15.11 11.92 -12.21
N ASN A 172 14.42 10.79 -12.42
CA ASN A 172 14.97 9.63 -13.12
C ASN A 172 15.40 9.97 -14.56
N ILE A 173 14.59 10.74 -15.28
CA ILE A 173 14.91 11.12 -16.66
C ILE A 173 16.09 12.09 -16.68
N LEU A 174 16.06 13.10 -15.81
CA LEU A 174 17.06 14.17 -15.77
C LEU A 174 18.44 13.67 -15.35
N VAL A 175 18.52 12.79 -14.36
CA VAL A 175 19.78 12.16 -13.94
C VAL A 175 20.36 11.33 -15.09
N ASN A 176 19.54 10.53 -15.76
CA ASN A 176 19.98 9.74 -16.91
C ASN A 176 20.48 10.62 -18.07
N GLN A 177 19.76 11.71 -18.37
CA GLN A 177 20.17 12.68 -19.38
C GLN A 177 21.49 13.36 -18.99
N ALA A 178 21.64 13.79 -17.73
CA ALA A 178 22.87 14.40 -17.22
C ALA A 178 24.08 13.46 -17.34
N ILE A 179 23.92 12.17 -17.02
CA ILE A 179 24.96 11.14 -17.18
C ILE A 179 25.33 10.94 -18.66
N GLN A 180 24.34 10.85 -19.55
CA GLN A 180 24.57 10.68 -20.99
C GLN A 180 25.30 11.88 -21.59
N GLU A 181 24.91 13.10 -21.21
CA GLU A 181 25.53 14.34 -21.65
C GLU A 181 26.85 14.66 -20.93
N ARG A 182 27.14 13.95 -19.83
CA ARG A 182 28.24 14.24 -18.89
C ARG A 182 28.21 15.68 -18.40
N SER A 183 27.01 16.17 -18.10
CA SER A 183 26.78 17.55 -17.73
C SER A 183 25.59 17.66 -16.77
N PRO A 184 25.72 18.41 -15.65
CA PRO A 184 24.61 18.65 -14.74
C PRO A 184 23.58 19.66 -15.31
N ALA A 185 23.82 20.20 -16.51
CA ALA A 185 22.94 21.20 -17.12
C ALA A 185 21.52 20.66 -17.34
N ALA A 186 21.38 19.36 -17.67
CA ALA A 186 20.09 18.72 -17.87
C ALA A 186 19.17 18.88 -16.65
N CYS A 187 19.72 18.80 -15.42
CA CYS A 187 18.97 18.94 -14.18
C CYS A 187 18.21 20.25 -14.03
N SER A 188 18.56 21.31 -14.77
CA SER A 188 17.82 22.59 -14.73
C SER A 188 16.42 22.54 -15.35
N GLN A 189 16.08 21.44 -16.06
CA GLN A 189 14.77 21.22 -16.66
C GLN A 189 13.72 20.70 -15.68
N ALA A 190 14.10 20.32 -14.44
CA ALA A 190 13.14 19.88 -13.43
C ALA A 190 12.18 21.02 -13.04
N THR A 191 10.93 20.66 -12.74
CA THR A 191 9.86 21.64 -12.45
C THR A 191 10.01 22.31 -11.09
N THR A 192 10.65 21.65 -10.12
CA THR A 192 10.87 22.18 -8.77
C THR A 192 12.34 22.33 -8.44
N GLN A 193 12.69 23.34 -7.62
CA GLN A 193 14.07 23.55 -7.16
C GLN A 193 14.62 22.32 -6.40
N GLU A 194 13.78 21.66 -5.60
CA GLU A 194 14.14 20.45 -4.87
C GLU A 194 14.57 19.31 -5.82
N THR A 195 13.79 19.05 -6.87
CA THR A 195 14.14 18.04 -7.88
C THR A 195 15.42 18.43 -8.64
N GLN A 196 15.63 19.72 -8.92
CA GLN A 196 16.86 20.19 -9.57
C GLN A 196 18.10 19.94 -8.72
N GLU A 197 18.04 20.26 -7.42
CA GLU A 197 19.13 20.05 -6.46
C GLU A 197 19.43 18.56 -6.32
N LYS A 198 18.39 17.75 -6.11
CA LYS A 198 18.48 16.29 -6.01
C LYS A 198 19.14 15.66 -7.24
N CYS A 199 18.75 16.09 -8.44
CA CYS A 199 19.34 15.61 -9.69
C CYS A 199 20.85 15.88 -9.77
N ARG A 200 21.30 17.06 -9.31
CA ARG A 200 22.73 17.41 -9.31
C ARG A 200 23.51 16.58 -8.32
N GLU A 201 22.98 16.39 -7.12
CA GLU A 201 23.58 15.53 -6.10
C GLU A 201 23.73 14.09 -6.60
N ASP A 202 22.67 13.51 -7.15
CA ASP A 202 22.68 12.14 -7.68
C ASP A 202 23.65 12.00 -8.86
N TYR A 203 23.70 12.99 -9.76
CA TYR A 203 24.69 13.04 -10.84
C TYR A 203 26.13 13.08 -10.31
N GLU A 204 26.43 13.91 -9.31
CA GLU A 204 27.76 14.01 -8.72
C GLU A 204 28.18 12.69 -8.05
N VAL A 205 27.28 12.05 -7.31
CA VAL A 205 27.54 10.74 -6.69
C VAL A 205 27.82 9.67 -7.75
N LEU A 206 27.07 9.65 -8.84
CA LEU A 206 27.21 8.63 -9.90
C LEU A 206 28.41 8.86 -10.83
N THR A 207 28.95 10.08 -10.87
CA THR A 207 30.08 10.43 -11.76
C THR A 207 31.40 10.67 -11.04
N THR A 208 31.40 10.80 -9.71
CA THR A 208 32.64 10.88 -8.92
C THR A 208 33.26 9.49 -8.71
N PRO A 209 34.55 9.30 -9.04
CA PRO A 209 35.22 8.03 -8.75
C PRO A 209 35.34 7.84 -7.23
N PRO A 210 35.17 6.61 -6.72
CA PRO A 210 35.25 6.35 -5.29
C PRO A 210 36.63 6.74 -4.74
N PRO A 211 36.70 7.33 -3.53
CA PRO A 211 37.97 7.68 -2.90
C PRO A 211 38.72 6.38 -2.55
N GLY A 212 39.65 5.98 -3.41
CA GLY A 212 40.44 4.76 -3.25
C GLY A 212 40.65 3.89 -4.49
N GLY A 213 40.26 4.34 -5.69
CA GLY A 213 40.69 3.66 -6.93
C GLY A 213 42.23 3.55 -6.98
N PRO A 214 42.81 2.40 -7.39
CA PRO A 214 44.25 2.20 -7.36
C PRO A 214 44.90 3.28 -8.19
N GLY A 215 45.59 4.19 -7.50
CA GLY A 215 46.38 5.22 -8.16
C GLY A 215 47.31 4.54 -9.15
N ASP A 216 47.40 5.14 -10.33
CA ASP A 216 48.50 4.94 -11.26
C ASP A 216 49.81 5.04 -10.46
N ALA A 217 50.30 3.89 -10.00
CA ALA A 217 51.66 3.79 -9.52
C ALA A 217 52.54 4.06 -10.74
N PRO A 218 53.39 5.09 -10.73
CA PRO A 218 54.32 5.30 -11.83
C PRO A 218 55.16 4.03 -11.95
N LEU A 219 55.15 3.42 -13.15
CA LEU A 219 56.13 2.41 -13.51
C LEU A 219 57.49 3.11 -13.56
N GLU A 220 58.18 3.18 -12.43
CA GLU A 220 59.60 3.51 -12.40
C GLU A 220 60.36 2.34 -13.04
N GLY A 221 60.95 2.63 -14.20
CA GLY A 221 61.97 1.82 -14.86
C GLY A 221 63.36 2.43 -14.67
#